data_AF-A0A6M8VA47-F1
#
_entry.id   AF-A0A6M8VA47-F1
#
_cell.length_a   1.000
_cell.length_b   1.000
_cell.length_c   1.000
_cell.angle_alpha   90.00
_cell.angle_beta   90.00
_cell.angle_gamma   90.00
#
_symmetry.space_group_name_H-M   'P 1'
#
loop_
_entity.id
_entity.type
_entity.pdbx_description
1 polymer ?
#
loop_
_entity_poly.entity_id
_entity_poly.type
_entity_poly.pdbx_seq_one_letter_code
_entity_poly.pdbx_strand_id
1 'polypeptide(L)'
;MAKNNNQGIQKLLDYWEPPDNIKEPIGCIATTFTFDSSFFEEQCLTRFVKMESDAFSDGPAYLIEREEKFSALKCASVLVDANHCRGKRSLRWDLLPFKSNHGVLHAKISLLYWVNYVRIIIGSANLTEDGYRKNQEVFGVVDFYQDSEAPYDFLTQTLEYLSLLIEQSQYDIQSTAVDRYREFITLVTKNSRSWNKEKKFNKKKDVAIHPIFTHQNSNDLLNQVKKVWYEYATRPPKWAYINSPFFDPPNAENKPAKKIWEILNQRGNAEVQYNIIAEDDKAVENKLVLLCSRKFRLRT
;
A
#
# COMPACT_ATOMS: atom_id res chain seq x y z
N MET A 1 16.17 16.01 28.32
CA MET A 1 15.32 15.00 27.65
C MET A 1 14.99 15.52 26.26
N ALA A 2 15.62 14.97 25.23
CA ALA A 2 15.39 15.39 23.84
C ALA A 2 13.97 14.98 23.43
N LYS A 3 13.16 15.93 22.95
CA LYS A 3 11.88 15.62 22.29
C LYS A 3 12.19 14.78 21.06
N ASN A 4 11.70 13.54 21.02
CA ASN A 4 11.82 12.66 19.86
C ASN A 4 11.20 13.35 18.63
N ASN A 5 12.04 13.81 17.71
CA ASN A 5 11.66 14.47 16.46
C ASN A 5 11.22 13.50 15.36
N ASN A 6 10.95 12.23 15.69
CA ASN A 6 10.57 11.18 14.72
C ASN A 6 9.06 11.17 14.39
N GLN A 7 8.40 12.34 14.34
CA GLN A 7 7.03 12.40 13.83
C GLN A 7 7.05 12.07 12.33
N GLY A 8 6.51 10.89 11.97
CA GLY A 8 6.41 10.42 10.59
C GLY A 8 7.36 9.30 10.18
N ILE A 9 8.29 8.86 11.05
CA ILE A 9 9.11 7.66 10.82
C ILE A 9 8.56 6.53 11.68
N GLN A 10 7.96 5.53 11.03
CA GLN A 10 7.39 4.37 11.71
C GLN A 10 7.77 3.08 10.97
N LYS A 11 7.71 1.95 11.68
CA LYS A 11 7.97 0.64 11.09
C LYS A 11 6.68 0.12 10.48
N LEU A 12 6.72 -0.22 9.20
CA LEU A 12 5.56 -0.78 8.50
C LEU A 12 5.06 -2.09 9.13
N LEU A 13 5.98 -2.91 9.68
CA LEU A 13 5.64 -4.15 10.37
C LEU A 13 4.75 -3.94 11.60
N ASP A 14 4.89 -2.82 12.33
CA ASP A 14 4.11 -2.57 13.55
C ASP A 14 2.62 -2.42 13.22
N TYR A 15 2.29 -2.02 11.98
CA TYR A 15 0.91 -1.87 11.54
C TYR A 15 0.23 -3.18 11.11
N TRP A 16 0.97 -4.28 11.04
CA TRP A 16 0.38 -5.61 10.91
C TRP A 16 -0.24 -6.10 12.22
N GLU A 17 0.09 -5.48 13.35
CA GLU A 17 -0.49 -5.82 14.64
C GLU A 17 -1.85 -5.11 14.84
N PRO A 18 -2.84 -5.79 15.42
CA PRO A 18 -4.09 -5.14 15.78
C PRO A 18 -3.85 -4.13 16.92
N PRO A 19 -4.62 -3.03 16.95
CA PRO A 19 -4.61 -2.09 18.07
C PRO A 19 -4.83 -2.77 19.42
N ASP A 20 -4.49 -2.05 20.49
CA ASP A 20 -4.81 -2.47 21.85
C ASP A 20 -6.31 -2.72 21.99
N ASN A 21 -6.67 -3.82 22.66
CA ASN A 21 -8.05 -4.32 22.86
C ASN A 21 -8.73 -4.98 21.65
N ILE A 22 -8.15 -4.90 20.45
CA ILE A 22 -8.59 -5.70 19.30
C ILE A 22 -7.73 -6.97 19.25
N LYS A 23 -8.41 -8.12 19.23
CA LYS A 23 -7.71 -9.41 19.41
C LYS A 23 -8.05 -10.46 18.39
N GLU A 24 -9.27 -10.50 17.85
CA GLU A 24 -9.72 -11.63 17.06
C GLU A 24 -9.50 -11.39 15.56
N PRO A 25 -8.49 -12.01 14.93
CA PRO A 25 -8.25 -11.89 13.49
C PRO A 25 -9.30 -12.67 12.72
N ILE A 26 -9.87 -12.05 11.68
CA ILE A 26 -10.81 -12.69 10.77
C ILE A 26 -10.11 -13.12 9.49
N GLY A 27 -9.25 -12.26 8.96
CA GLY A 27 -8.46 -12.56 7.77
C GLY A 27 -7.73 -11.36 7.20
N CYS A 28 -6.92 -11.61 6.18
CA CYS A 28 -6.19 -10.56 5.48
C CYS A 28 -6.05 -10.84 3.98
N ILE A 29 -6.02 -9.78 3.19
CA ILE A 29 -5.61 -9.79 1.79
C ILE A 29 -4.43 -8.84 1.64
N ALA A 30 -3.40 -9.25 0.92
CA ALA A 30 -2.34 -8.34 0.52
C ALA A 30 -2.04 -8.42 -0.98
N THR A 31 -1.53 -7.34 -1.55
CA THR A 31 -1.00 -7.29 -2.92
C THR A 31 0.46 -6.89 -2.88
N THR A 32 1.27 -7.40 -3.80
CA THR A 32 2.68 -6.99 -3.93
C THR A 32 3.22 -7.27 -5.32
N PHE A 33 4.32 -6.61 -5.68
CA PHE A 33 5.04 -6.90 -6.92
C PHE A 33 6.02 -8.05 -6.69
N THR A 34 7.02 -7.88 -5.82
CA THR A 34 7.89 -8.98 -5.38
C THR A 34 7.45 -9.54 -4.02
N PHE A 35 7.75 -10.81 -3.76
CA PHE A 35 7.23 -11.52 -2.59
C PHE A 35 8.26 -12.48 -1.99
N ASP A 36 8.32 -12.50 -0.66
CA ASP A 36 8.99 -13.53 0.13
C ASP A 36 7.96 -14.22 1.04
N SER A 37 7.73 -15.51 0.76
CA SER A 37 6.75 -16.32 1.50
C SER A 37 7.10 -16.48 2.97
N SER A 38 8.39 -16.62 3.31
CA SER A 38 8.82 -16.81 4.70
C SER A 38 8.66 -15.50 5.45
N PHE A 39 9.03 -14.37 4.83
CA PHE A 39 8.81 -13.05 5.41
C PHE A 39 7.32 -12.79 5.70
N PHE A 40 6.45 -13.04 4.73
CA PHE A 40 5.01 -12.86 4.93
C PHE A 40 4.47 -13.74 6.06
N GLU A 41 4.83 -15.03 6.07
CA GLU A 41 4.34 -15.95 7.09
C GLU A 41 4.88 -15.60 8.49
N GLU A 42 6.21 -15.50 8.62
CA GLU A 42 6.90 -15.37 9.91
C GLU A 42 6.88 -13.96 10.48
N GLN A 43 6.69 -12.92 9.65
CA GLN A 43 6.72 -11.53 10.10
C GLN A 43 5.36 -10.84 10.01
N CYS A 44 4.63 -11.02 8.92
CA CYS A 44 3.35 -10.32 8.73
C CYS A 44 2.19 -11.09 9.37
N LEU A 45 2.01 -12.37 9.05
CA LEU A 45 0.91 -13.17 9.59
C LEU A 45 1.02 -13.41 11.09
N THR A 46 2.21 -13.76 11.59
CA THR A 46 2.47 -13.91 13.04
C THR A 46 2.02 -12.67 13.83
N ARG A 47 2.34 -11.46 13.35
CA ARG A 47 1.89 -10.18 13.94
C ARG A 47 0.40 -9.97 13.84
N PHE A 48 -0.18 -10.25 12.67
CA PHE A 48 -1.61 -10.12 12.42
C PHE A 48 -2.46 -10.98 13.37
N VAL A 49 -2.03 -12.20 13.64
CA VAL A 49 -2.71 -13.11 14.59
C VAL A 49 -2.20 -12.99 16.03
N LYS A 50 -1.30 -12.03 16.32
CA LYS A 50 -0.63 -11.85 17.62
C LYS A 50 -0.04 -13.16 18.16
N MET A 51 0.80 -13.85 17.40
CA MET A 51 1.56 -15.00 17.90
C MET A 51 2.47 -14.60 19.06
N GLU A 52 2.54 -15.44 20.09
CA GLU A 52 3.39 -15.21 21.26
C GLU A 52 4.74 -15.92 21.13
N SER A 53 4.76 -17.05 20.41
CA SER A 53 5.97 -17.81 20.15
C SER A 53 6.82 -17.26 19.00
N ASP A 54 8.13 -17.45 19.11
CA ASP A 54 9.11 -17.08 18.09
C ASP A 54 9.61 -18.30 17.30
N ALA A 55 9.72 -18.13 15.99
CA ALA A 55 10.11 -19.19 15.05
C ALA A 55 11.53 -19.73 15.28
N PHE A 56 12.43 -18.92 15.86
CA PHE A 56 13.83 -19.27 16.09
C PHE A 56 14.08 -19.87 17.47
N SER A 57 13.32 -19.45 18.50
CA SER A 57 13.54 -19.93 19.88
C SER A 57 12.60 -21.04 20.33
N ASP A 58 11.36 -21.08 19.84
CA ASP A 58 10.30 -21.85 20.52
C ASP A 58 9.92 -23.16 19.80
N GLY A 59 10.54 -23.41 18.64
CA GLY A 59 10.53 -24.70 17.95
C GLY A 59 9.12 -25.32 17.80
N PRO A 60 8.81 -26.46 18.45
CA PRO A 60 7.51 -27.11 18.34
C PRO A 60 6.32 -26.24 18.81
N ALA A 61 6.52 -25.39 19.83
CA ALA A 61 5.43 -24.53 20.33
C ALA A 61 4.99 -23.53 19.24
N TYR A 62 5.95 -22.97 18.50
CA TYR A 62 5.67 -22.12 17.34
C TYR A 62 4.85 -22.84 16.26
N LEU A 63 5.21 -24.08 15.93
CA LEU A 63 4.50 -24.84 14.90
C LEU A 63 3.05 -25.14 15.30
N ILE A 64 2.81 -25.44 16.58
CA ILE A 64 1.46 -25.71 17.11
C ILE A 64 0.64 -24.42 17.10
N GLU A 65 1.14 -23.34 17.70
CA GLU A 65 0.42 -22.06 17.76
C GLU A 65 0.12 -21.51 16.36
N ARG A 66 1.10 -21.59 15.44
CA ARG A 66 0.92 -21.18 14.04
C ARG A 66 -0.23 -21.94 13.38
N GLU A 67 -0.26 -23.26 13.56
CA GLU A 67 -1.29 -24.10 12.96
C GLU A 67 -2.68 -23.78 13.54
N GLU A 68 -2.78 -23.63 14.87
CA GLU A 68 -4.01 -23.25 15.56
C GLU A 68 -4.52 -21.88 15.07
N LYS A 69 -3.67 -20.85 15.11
CA LYS A 69 -4.07 -19.47 14.77
C LYS A 69 -4.34 -19.28 13.29
N PHE A 70 -3.54 -19.86 12.40
CA PHE A 70 -3.77 -19.69 10.96
C PHE A 70 -4.96 -20.51 10.47
N SER A 71 -5.24 -21.68 11.08
CA SER A 71 -6.41 -22.48 10.72
C SER A 71 -7.74 -21.81 11.09
N ALA A 72 -7.74 -20.88 12.05
CA ALA A 72 -8.91 -20.10 12.45
C ALA A 72 -9.24 -18.95 11.48
N LEU A 73 -8.31 -18.57 10.60
CA LEU A 73 -8.54 -17.49 9.64
C LEU A 73 -9.53 -17.91 8.57
N LYS A 74 -10.49 -17.03 8.26
CA LYS A 74 -11.43 -17.24 7.15
C LYS A 74 -10.74 -17.10 5.80
N CYS A 75 -9.75 -16.20 5.73
CA CYS A 75 -8.94 -15.97 4.55
C CYS A 75 -7.61 -15.34 4.96
N ALA A 76 -6.51 -15.89 4.47
CA ALA A 76 -5.23 -15.19 4.40
C ALA A 76 -4.75 -15.36 2.96
N SER A 77 -4.63 -14.27 2.21
CA SER A 77 -4.24 -14.36 0.80
C SER A 77 -3.30 -13.24 0.40
N VAL A 78 -2.33 -13.59 -0.45
CA VAL A 78 -1.44 -12.64 -1.12
C VAL A 78 -1.58 -12.79 -2.63
N LEU A 79 -1.92 -11.69 -3.28
CA LEU A 79 -1.90 -11.55 -4.73
C LEU A 79 -0.54 -10.97 -5.15
N VAL A 80 0.22 -11.72 -5.94
CA VAL A 80 1.60 -11.37 -6.34
C VAL A 80 1.69 -11.30 -7.84
N ASP A 81 2.43 -10.33 -8.39
CA ASP A 81 2.73 -10.30 -9.82
C ASP A 81 3.25 -11.67 -10.32
N ALA A 82 2.66 -12.21 -11.38
CA ALA A 82 2.95 -13.58 -11.81
C ALA A 82 4.44 -13.83 -12.12
N ASN A 83 5.19 -12.81 -12.54
CA ASN A 83 6.63 -12.95 -12.84
C ASN A 83 7.48 -13.14 -11.57
N HIS A 84 6.95 -12.73 -10.42
CA HIS A 84 7.60 -12.76 -9.11
C HIS A 84 6.87 -13.66 -8.10
N CYS A 85 5.80 -14.33 -8.52
CA CYS A 85 5.02 -15.24 -7.69
C CYS A 85 5.76 -16.57 -7.51
N ARG A 86 6.76 -16.57 -6.64
CA ARG A 86 7.56 -17.73 -6.24
C ARG A 86 7.55 -17.83 -4.73
N GLY A 87 7.63 -19.04 -4.19
CA GLY A 87 7.67 -19.24 -2.75
C GLY A 87 7.11 -20.60 -2.34
N LYS A 88 7.25 -20.91 -1.05
CA LYS A 88 6.65 -22.11 -0.47
C LYS A 88 5.14 -21.92 -0.42
N ARG A 89 4.40 -22.96 -0.79
CA ARG A 89 2.94 -23.01 -0.62
C ARG A 89 2.64 -23.36 0.83
N SER A 90 1.62 -22.71 1.39
CA SER A 90 1.04 -23.07 2.68
C SER A 90 -0.37 -23.61 2.46
N LEU A 91 -0.81 -24.50 3.35
CA LEU A 91 -2.22 -24.94 3.38
C LEU A 91 -3.12 -23.94 4.10
N ARG A 92 -2.52 -22.98 4.81
CA ARG A 92 -3.23 -22.05 5.71
C ARG A 92 -3.39 -20.63 5.16
N TRP A 93 -2.69 -20.32 4.07
CA TRP A 93 -2.83 -19.07 3.35
C TRP A 93 -2.57 -19.27 1.86
N ASP A 94 -3.16 -18.41 1.06
CA ASP A 94 -3.24 -18.54 -0.39
C ASP A 94 -2.25 -17.63 -1.10
N LEU A 95 -1.36 -18.22 -1.90
CA LEU A 95 -0.50 -17.50 -2.81
C LEU A 95 -1.13 -17.47 -4.21
N LEU A 96 -1.62 -16.31 -4.61
CA LEU A 96 -2.33 -16.11 -5.87
C LEU A 96 -1.46 -15.33 -6.87
N PRO A 97 -1.14 -15.87 -8.05
CA PRO A 97 -0.45 -15.10 -9.09
C PRO A 97 -1.44 -14.16 -9.80
N PHE A 98 -1.09 -12.88 -9.94
CA PHE A 98 -1.78 -11.94 -10.80
C PHE A 98 -1.22 -12.04 -12.22
N LYS A 99 -2.06 -12.50 -13.16
CA LYS A 99 -1.70 -12.64 -14.57
C LYS A 99 -2.54 -11.71 -15.42
N SER A 100 -1.91 -10.77 -16.12
CA SER A 100 -2.56 -9.87 -17.07
C SER A 100 -1.78 -9.82 -18.38
N ASN A 101 -2.49 -9.69 -19.51
CA ASN A 101 -1.88 -9.48 -20.83
C ASN A 101 -1.37 -8.05 -21.03
N HIS A 102 -1.72 -7.11 -20.14
CA HIS A 102 -1.60 -5.68 -20.39
C HIS A 102 -0.80 -4.93 -19.32
N GLY A 103 -0.12 -5.65 -18.43
CA GLY A 103 0.72 -5.02 -17.41
C GLY A 103 1.10 -5.95 -16.26
N VAL A 104 1.70 -5.35 -15.24
CA VAL A 104 2.17 -6.01 -14.01
C VAL A 104 1.38 -5.53 -12.80
N LEU A 105 1.32 -6.33 -11.74
CA LEU A 105 0.78 -5.90 -10.45
C LEU A 105 1.82 -5.10 -9.67
N HIS A 106 1.71 -3.78 -9.68
CA HIS A 106 2.63 -2.92 -8.91
C HIS A 106 2.06 -2.46 -7.55
N ALA A 107 0.74 -2.55 -7.36
CA ALA A 107 0.07 -2.09 -6.15
C ALA A 107 0.50 -2.91 -4.93
N LYS A 108 0.81 -2.22 -3.81
CA LYS A 108 1.08 -2.85 -2.52
C LYS A 108 0.08 -2.37 -1.49
N ILE A 109 -0.92 -3.21 -1.27
CA ILE A 109 -2.07 -2.96 -0.42
C ILE A 109 -2.11 -4.08 0.61
N SER A 110 -2.40 -3.78 1.88
CA SER A 110 -2.71 -4.80 2.88
C SER A 110 -4.04 -4.43 3.53
N LEU A 111 -5.04 -5.27 3.31
CA LEU A 111 -6.33 -5.26 3.96
C LEU A 111 -6.27 -6.23 5.13
N LEU A 112 -6.31 -5.71 6.35
CA LEU A 112 -6.27 -6.50 7.59
C LEU A 112 -7.62 -6.37 8.28
N TYR A 113 -8.25 -7.49 8.62
CA TYR A 113 -9.57 -7.50 9.25
C TYR A 113 -9.56 -8.27 10.57
N TRP A 114 -9.92 -7.57 11.64
CA TRP A 114 -10.24 -8.12 12.94
C TRP A 114 -11.71 -7.83 13.28
N VAL A 115 -12.25 -8.49 14.30
CA VAL A 115 -13.60 -8.19 14.77
C VAL A 115 -13.78 -6.68 15.04
N ASN A 116 -14.76 -6.09 14.36
CA ASN A 116 -15.11 -4.67 14.42
C ASN A 116 -14.02 -3.66 13.99
N TYR A 117 -12.96 -4.12 13.30
CA TYR A 117 -11.85 -3.27 12.90
C TYR A 117 -11.23 -3.70 11.57
N VAL A 118 -11.23 -2.81 10.59
CA VAL A 118 -10.52 -3.00 9.31
C VAL A 118 -9.41 -1.98 9.20
N ARG A 119 -8.22 -2.43 8.81
CA ARG A 119 -7.09 -1.58 8.46
C ARG A 119 -6.76 -1.75 6.99
N ILE A 120 -6.54 -0.64 6.31
CA ILE A 120 -5.91 -0.62 4.99
C ILE A 120 -4.55 0.04 5.12
N ILE A 121 -3.53 -0.66 4.62
CA ILE A 121 -2.18 -0.13 4.43
C ILE A 121 -1.96 -0.02 2.92
N ILE A 122 -1.53 1.14 2.43
CA ILE A 122 -1.10 1.35 1.04
C ILE A 122 0.30 1.93 1.07
N GLY A 123 1.25 1.33 0.36
CA GLY A 123 2.62 1.83 0.35
C GLY A 123 3.45 1.42 -0.85
N SER A 124 4.75 1.74 -0.79
CA SER A 124 5.74 1.42 -1.82
C SER A 124 6.56 0.15 -1.51
N ALA A 125 6.50 -0.35 -0.28
CA ALA A 125 7.21 -1.55 0.16
C ALA A 125 6.64 -2.84 -0.46
N ASN A 126 7.49 -3.64 -1.09
CA ASN A 126 7.16 -5.04 -1.38
C ASN A 126 7.11 -5.86 -0.08
N LEU A 127 6.35 -6.96 -0.07
CA LEU A 127 6.32 -7.92 1.05
C LEU A 127 7.59 -8.77 1.08
N THR A 128 8.70 -8.14 1.43
CA THR A 128 10.04 -8.71 1.58
C THR A 128 10.75 -8.07 2.76
N GLU A 129 11.82 -8.72 3.24
CA GLU A 129 12.65 -8.14 4.31
C GLU A 129 13.19 -6.76 3.92
N ASP A 130 13.73 -6.62 2.71
CA ASP A 130 14.30 -5.36 2.23
C ASP A 130 13.24 -4.25 2.19
N GLY A 131 12.04 -4.54 1.67
CA GLY A 131 10.95 -3.57 1.60
C GLY A 131 10.47 -3.10 2.97
N TYR A 132 10.38 -3.98 3.96
CA TYR A 132 9.82 -3.63 5.27
C TYR A 132 10.85 -3.17 6.30
N ARG A 133 12.14 -3.45 6.10
CA ARG A 133 13.18 -3.23 7.12
C ARG A 133 14.39 -2.42 6.66
N LYS A 134 14.72 -2.42 5.36
CA LYS A 134 15.98 -1.83 4.87
C LYS A 134 15.75 -0.62 3.97
N ASN A 135 14.79 -0.70 3.06
CA ASN A 135 14.50 0.36 2.11
C ASN A 135 13.78 1.54 2.78
N GLN A 136 14.02 2.74 2.25
CA GLN A 136 13.22 3.91 2.59
C GLN A 136 11.91 3.87 1.79
N GLU A 137 10.83 3.46 2.45
CA GLU A 137 9.51 3.30 1.84
C GLU A 137 8.53 4.34 2.40
N VAL A 138 7.51 4.68 1.60
CA VAL A 138 6.39 5.53 2.01
C VAL A 138 5.14 4.68 2.07
N PHE A 139 4.36 4.86 3.13
CA PHE A 139 3.08 4.18 3.29
C PHE A 139 2.08 5.07 4.04
N GLY A 140 0.80 4.80 3.80
CA GLY A 140 -0.32 5.34 4.54
C GLY A 140 -1.12 4.22 5.18
N VAL A 141 -1.69 4.50 6.35
CA VAL A 141 -2.54 3.57 7.09
C VAL A 141 -3.87 4.26 7.37
N VAL A 142 -4.97 3.58 7.06
CA VAL A 142 -6.32 4.07 7.30
C VAL A 142 -7.12 2.99 8.01
N ASP A 143 -7.68 3.37 9.15
CA ASP A 143 -8.39 2.48 10.05
C ASP A 143 -9.89 2.76 10.06
N PHE A 144 -10.67 1.69 9.92
CA PHE A 144 -12.13 1.70 9.81
C PHE A 144 -12.74 0.86 10.92
N TYR A 145 -13.64 1.47 11.67
CA TYR A 145 -14.38 0.86 12.75
C TYR A 145 -15.61 1.72 13.03
N GLN A 146 -16.46 1.27 13.94
CA GLN A 146 -17.62 2.07 14.37
C GLN A 146 -17.15 3.43 14.89
N ASP A 147 -17.61 4.51 14.25
CA ASP A 147 -17.30 5.91 14.63
C ASP A 147 -15.90 6.41 14.22
N SER A 148 -15.15 5.68 13.39
CA SER A 148 -13.89 6.18 12.85
C SER A 148 -14.12 7.43 11.96
N GLU A 149 -13.11 8.31 11.90
CA GLU A 149 -13.16 9.51 11.04
C GLU A 149 -12.73 9.25 9.59
N ALA A 150 -12.33 8.01 9.29
CA ALA A 150 -11.88 7.63 7.97
C ALA A 150 -13.02 7.71 6.94
N PRO A 151 -12.77 8.22 5.72
CA PRO A 151 -13.79 8.31 4.70
C PRO A 151 -14.19 6.90 4.25
N TYR A 152 -15.44 6.49 4.51
CA TYR A 152 -15.92 5.15 4.19
C TYR A 152 -15.77 4.80 2.70
N ASP A 153 -15.88 5.79 1.80
CA ASP A 153 -15.66 5.63 0.37
C ASP A 153 -14.23 5.18 0.03
N PHE A 154 -13.24 5.45 0.90
CA PHE A 154 -11.89 4.91 0.73
C PHE A 154 -11.88 3.40 0.88
N LEU A 155 -12.59 2.87 1.89
CA LEU A 155 -12.70 1.43 2.12
C LEU A 155 -13.40 0.76 0.94
N THR A 156 -14.55 1.28 0.52
CA THR A 156 -15.32 0.67 -0.59
C THR A 156 -14.53 0.68 -1.89
N GLN A 157 -13.92 1.80 -2.28
CA GLN A 157 -13.09 1.89 -3.48
C GLN A 157 -11.90 0.92 -3.44
N THR A 158 -11.30 0.71 -2.25
CA THR A 158 -10.21 -0.26 -2.09
C THR A 158 -10.69 -1.69 -2.25
N LEU A 159 -11.84 -2.04 -1.65
CA LEU A 159 -12.43 -3.37 -1.79
C LEU A 159 -12.86 -3.67 -3.24
N GLU A 160 -13.43 -2.67 -3.93
CA GLU A 160 -13.76 -2.73 -5.35
C GLU A 160 -12.52 -2.94 -6.21
N TYR A 161 -11.43 -2.22 -5.92
CA TYR A 161 -10.17 -2.41 -6.64
C TYR A 161 -9.55 -3.79 -6.41
N LEU A 162 -9.54 -4.29 -5.17
CA LEU A 162 -9.06 -5.64 -4.87
C LEU A 162 -9.91 -6.72 -5.58
N SER A 163 -11.23 -6.51 -5.67
CA SER A 163 -12.14 -7.38 -6.43
C SER A 163 -11.82 -7.33 -7.93
N LEU A 164 -11.60 -6.14 -8.47
CA LEU A 164 -11.22 -5.95 -9.86
C LEU A 164 -9.90 -6.68 -10.20
N LEU A 165 -8.91 -6.64 -9.30
CA LEU A 165 -7.63 -7.33 -9.52
C LEU A 165 -7.81 -8.84 -9.66
N ILE A 166 -8.66 -9.46 -8.83
CA ILE A 166 -8.90 -10.90 -8.93
C ILE A 166 -9.73 -11.26 -10.18
N GLU A 167 -10.64 -10.38 -10.61
CA GLU A 167 -11.42 -10.55 -11.85
C GLU A 167 -10.58 -10.40 -13.11
N GLN A 168 -9.61 -9.48 -13.11
CA GLN A 168 -8.71 -9.25 -14.25
C GLN A 168 -7.61 -10.29 -14.38
N SER A 169 -7.30 -11.00 -13.29
CA SER A 169 -6.27 -12.02 -13.30
C SER A 169 -6.76 -13.26 -14.04
N GLN A 170 -5.94 -13.79 -14.94
CA GLN A 170 -6.22 -15.00 -15.70
C GLN A 170 -6.10 -16.24 -14.81
N TYR A 171 -7.18 -16.55 -14.09
CA TYR A 171 -7.36 -17.83 -13.42
C TYR A 171 -8.14 -18.78 -14.33
N ASP A 172 -7.44 -19.78 -14.85
CA ASP A 172 -8.08 -20.93 -15.47
C ASP A 172 -8.63 -21.83 -14.36
N ILE A 173 -9.95 -22.05 -14.35
CA ILE A 173 -10.71 -22.98 -13.47
C ILE A 173 -11.11 -22.39 -12.09
N GLN A 174 -12.24 -22.89 -11.57
CA GLN A 174 -12.67 -22.72 -10.17
C GLN A 174 -11.51 -23.02 -9.21
N SER A 175 -11.12 -22.02 -8.43
CA SER A 175 -10.06 -22.11 -7.43
C SER A 175 -10.65 -21.75 -6.08
N THR A 176 -10.58 -22.68 -5.13
CA THR A 176 -11.09 -22.46 -3.76
C THR A 176 -10.39 -21.29 -3.06
N ALA A 177 -9.14 -21.00 -3.44
CA ALA A 177 -8.41 -19.82 -2.96
C ALA A 177 -9.00 -18.51 -3.48
N VAL A 178 -9.41 -18.48 -4.77
CA VAL A 178 -10.10 -17.34 -5.38
C VAL A 178 -11.49 -17.16 -4.77
N ASP A 179 -12.20 -18.27 -4.49
CA ASP A 179 -13.50 -18.21 -3.84
C ASP A 179 -13.38 -17.66 -2.41
N ARG A 180 -12.42 -18.15 -1.61
CA ARG A 180 -12.12 -17.58 -0.28
C ARG A 180 -11.79 -16.09 -0.34
N TYR A 181 -11.00 -15.66 -1.32
CA TYR A 181 -10.67 -14.24 -1.51
C TYR A 181 -11.93 -13.40 -1.76
N ARG A 182 -12.81 -13.84 -2.66
CA ARG A 182 -14.08 -13.14 -2.99
C ARG A 182 -15.06 -13.13 -1.84
N GLU A 183 -15.22 -14.26 -1.15
CA GLU A 183 -16.05 -14.37 0.03
C GLU A 183 -15.56 -13.47 1.15
N PHE A 184 -14.24 -13.36 1.33
CA PHE A 184 -13.65 -12.47 2.32
C PHE A 184 -13.90 -10.99 2.00
N ILE A 185 -13.74 -10.55 0.74
CA ILE A 185 -14.12 -9.17 0.37
C ILE A 185 -15.60 -8.93 0.63
N THR A 186 -16.46 -9.88 0.26
CA THR A 186 -17.91 -9.78 0.50
C THR A 186 -18.22 -9.66 2.00
N LEU A 187 -17.52 -10.43 2.84
CA LEU A 187 -17.65 -10.39 4.29
C LEU A 187 -17.24 -9.02 4.85
N VAL A 188 -16.09 -8.48 4.43
CA VAL A 188 -15.61 -7.16 4.87
C VAL A 188 -16.60 -6.08 4.46
N THR A 189 -17.05 -6.07 3.20
CA THR A 189 -18.05 -5.12 2.69
C THR A 189 -19.35 -5.18 3.49
N LYS A 190 -19.86 -6.38 3.78
CA LYS A 190 -21.10 -6.57 4.52
C LYS A 190 -20.98 -6.05 5.96
N ASN A 191 -19.89 -6.42 6.65
CA ASN A 191 -19.73 -6.11 8.07
C ASN A 191 -19.33 -4.66 8.34
N SER A 192 -18.69 -4.00 7.37
CA SER A 192 -18.30 -2.58 7.49
C SER A 192 -19.41 -1.60 7.07
N ARG A 193 -20.48 -2.07 6.41
CA ARG A 193 -21.55 -1.22 5.87
C ARG A 193 -22.18 -0.27 6.89
N SER A 194 -22.33 -0.72 8.14
CA SER A 194 -22.91 0.10 9.21
C SER A 194 -21.96 1.18 9.76
N TRP A 195 -20.68 1.16 9.38
CA TRP A 195 -19.69 2.16 9.80
C TRP A 195 -19.75 3.43 8.95
N ASN A 196 -20.46 3.39 7.82
CA ASN A 196 -20.70 4.57 7.01
C ASN A 196 -21.58 5.57 7.76
N LYS A 197 -20.95 6.61 8.33
CA LYS A 197 -21.66 7.78 8.86
C LYS A 197 -21.44 8.95 7.92
N GLU A 198 -22.52 9.61 7.52
CA GLU A 198 -22.46 10.89 6.82
C GLU A 198 -21.85 11.96 7.75
N LYS A 199 -20.54 12.11 7.69
CA LYS A 199 -19.85 13.23 8.34
C LYS A 199 -19.74 14.36 7.32
N LYS A 200 -20.19 15.57 7.71
CA LYS A 200 -20.03 16.76 6.86
C LYS A 200 -18.55 17.16 6.81
N PHE A 201 -17.88 16.84 5.71
CA PHE A 201 -16.50 17.24 5.46
C PHE A 201 -16.37 18.77 5.45
N ASN A 202 -15.52 19.31 6.32
CA ASN A 202 -15.21 20.73 6.38
C ASN A 202 -13.95 21.02 5.55
N LYS A 203 -14.15 21.53 4.32
CA LYS A 203 -13.07 21.88 3.40
C LYS A 203 -11.98 22.83 3.96
N LYS A 204 -12.25 23.56 5.06
CA LYS A 204 -11.27 24.47 5.69
C LYS A 204 -10.45 23.83 6.81
N LYS A 205 -10.92 22.74 7.41
CA LYS A 205 -10.32 22.15 8.62
C LYS A 205 -9.87 20.72 8.44
N ASP A 206 -10.53 19.99 7.54
CA ASP A 206 -10.33 18.55 7.41
C ASP A 206 -9.35 18.26 6.27
N VAL A 207 -8.56 17.20 6.47
CA VAL A 207 -7.68 16.65 5.43
C VAL A 207 -8.47 15.61 4.65
N ALA A 208 -8.65 15.83 3.34
CA ALA A 208 -9.28 14.83 2.48
C ALA A 208 -8.29 13.71 2.18
N ILE A 209 -8.74 12.46 2.33
CA ILE A 209 -7.95 11.26 2.01
C ILE A 209 -8.70 10.51 0.91
N HIS A 210 -8.02 10.25 -0.19
CA HIS A 210 -8.58 9.56 -1.36
C HIS A 210 -7.62 8.46 -1.81
N PRO A 211 -8.10 7.22 -2.01
CA PRO A 211 -7.31 6.24 -2.72
C PRO A 211 -7.41 6.53 -4.23
N ILE A 212 -6.29 6.37 -4.95
CA ILE A 212 -6.28 6.51 -6.41
C ILE A 212 -5.71 5.22 -6.97
N PHE A 213 -6.57 4.47 -7.65
CA PHE A 213 -6.22 3.19 -8.25
C PHE A 213 -6.16 3.32 -9.76
N THR A 214 -5.07 2.82 -10.35
CA THR A 214 -4.87 2.79 -11.79
C THR A 214 -4.92 1.35 -12.26
N HIS A 215 -5.71 1.10 -13.29
CA HIS A 215 -5.82 -0.16 -14.03
C HIS A 215 -5.96 0.14 -15.53
N GLN A 216 -5.94 -0.90 -16.36
CA GLN A 216 -5.93 -0.79 -17.83
C GLN A 216 -7.01 0.14 -18.42
N ASN A 217 -8.20 0.18 -17.81
CA ASN A 217 -9.35 0.96 -18.31
C ASN A 217 -9.57 2.26 -17.53
N SER A 218 -8.70 2.58 -16.57
CA SER A 218 -8.78 3.83 -15.79
C SER A 218 -8.12 5.00 -16.51
N ASN A 219 -8.48 6.22 -16.10
CA ASN A 219 -7.74 7.41 -16.50
C ASN A 219 -6.30 7.36 -15.99
N ASP A 220 -5.39 8.06 -16.67
CA ASP A 220 -4.02 8.28 -16.18
C ASP A 220 -3.99 8.81 -14.73
N LEU A 221 -3.03 8.32 -13.94
CA LEU A 221 -2.87 8.63 -12.52
C LEU A 221 -2.87 10.14 -12.25
N LEU A 222 -2.11 10.92 -13.01
CA LEU A 222 -1.95 12.35 -12.78
C LEU A 222 -3.23 13.12 -13.15
N ASN A 223 -3.99 12.63 -14.13
CA ASN A 223 -5.32 13.17 -14.41
C ASN A 223 -6.32 12.86 -13.29
N GLN A 224 -6.27 11.66 -12.70
CA GLN A 224 -7.08 11.31 -11.54
C GLN A 224 -6.74 12.20 -10.34
N VAL A 225 -5.45 12.37 -10.02
CA VAL A 225 -4.97 13.28 -8.97
C VAL A 225 -5.45 14.70 -9.21
N LYS A 226 -5.33 15.20 -10.45
CA LYS A 226 -5.81 16.53 -10.83
C LYS A 226 -7.31 16.68 -10.59
N LYS A 227 -8.12 15.68 -10.97
CA LYS A 227 -9.57 15.69 -10.76
C LYS A 227 -9.90 15.81 -9.27
N VAL A 228 -9.32 14.93 -8.44
CA VAL A 228 -9.53 14.94 -6.98
C VAL A 228 -9.13 16.29 -6.38
N TRP A 229 -7.97 16.85 -6.77
CA TRP A 229 -7.54 18.16 -6.28
C TRP A 229 -8.58 19.26 -6.51
N TYR A 230 -9.17 19.30 -7.71
CA TYR A 230 -10.13 20.32 -8.11
C TYR A 230 -11.54 20.14 -7.51
N GLU A 231 -11.84 19.00 -6.87
CA GLU A 231 -13.06 18.83 -6.07
C GLU A 231 -13.01 19.66 -4.77
N TYR A 232 -11.80 19.95 -4.28
CA TYR A 232 -11.57 20.64 -3.00
C TYR A 232 -10.96 22.03 -3.17
N ALA A 233 -10.20 22.28 -4.23
CA ALA A 233 -9.51 23.54 -4.45
C ALA A 233 -9.85 24.16 -5.81
N THR A 234 -9.98 25.49 -5.86
CA THR A 234 -10.16 26.25 -7.11
C THR A 234 -8.85 26.72 -7.72
N ARG A 235 -7.73 26.57 -6.99
CA ARG A 235 -6.39 26.99 -7.41
C ARG A 235 -5.52 25.75 -7.66
N PRO A 236 -4.58 25.81 -8.62
CA PRO A 236 -3.64 24.73 -8.85
C PRO A 236 -2.78 24.45 -7.61
N PRO A 237 -2.27 23.22 -7.47
CA PRO A 237 -1.28 22.92 -6.44
C PRO A 237 -0.03 23.79 -6.65
N LYS A 238 0.66 24.13 -5.55
CA LYS A 238 1.89 24.94 -5.58
C LYS A 238 3.16 24.12 -5.42
N TRP A 239 3.06 22.98 -4.73
CA TRP A 239 4.18 22.14 -4.37
C TRP A 239 3.82 20.68 -4.62
N ALA A 240 4.78 19.89 -5.10
CA ALA A 240 4.69 18.44 -5.10
C ALA A 240 6.00 17.84 -4.57
N TYR A 241 5.88 16.83 -3.72
CA TYR A 241 7.00 16.05 -3.20
C TYR A 241 6.89 14.62 -3.74
N ILE A 242 7.88 14.19 -4.50
CA ILE A 242 7.94 12.87 -5.12
C ILE A 242 9.03 12.08 -4.41
N ASN A 243 8.63 11.02 -3.71
CA ASN A 243 9.53 10.12 -2.98
C ASN A 243 9.75 8.85 -3.78
N SER A 244 11.00 8.38 -3.84
CA SER A 244 11.37 7.14 -4.54
C SER A 244 10.86 7.05 -6.00
N PRO A 245 11.11 8.08 -6.85
CA PRO A 245 10.74 7.98 -8.25
C PRO A 245 11.60 6.93 -8.97
N PHE A 246 10.94 6.12 -9.80
CA PHE A 246 11.63 5.31 -10.80
C PHE A 246 11.75 6.15 -12.07
N PHE A 247 12.97 6.28 -12.58
CA PHE A 247 13.22 6.99 -13.83
C PHE A 247 13.37 5.98 -14.97
N ASP A 248 12.81 6.33 -16.12
CA ASP A 248 13.12 5.67 -17.37
C ASP A 248 14.64 5.82 -17.68
N PRO A 249 15.22 4.99 -18.57
CA PRO A 249 16.64 5.04 -18.91
C PRO A 249 17.13 6.45 -19.27
N PRO A 250 18.44 6.77 -19.16
CA PRO A 250 19.00 8.14 -19.19
C PRO A 250 18.64 9.02 -20.41
N ASN A 251 18.12 8.42 -21.49
CA ASN A 251 17.77 9.10 -22.74
C ASN A 251 16.26 9.13 -23.02
N ALA A 252 15.44 8.56 -22.15
CA ALA A 252 13.99 8.58 -22.30
C ALA A 252 13.42 9.91 -21.80
N GLU A 253 12.42 10.44 -22.51
CA GLU A 253 11.66 11.60 -22.01
C GLU A 253 10.95 11.22 -20.71
N ASN A 254 11.22 11.94 -19.63
CA ASN A 254 10.50 11.75 -18.37
C ASN A 254 9.10 12.38 -18.44
N LYS A 255 8.18 11.65 -19.11
CA LYS A 255 6.78 12.06 -19.30
C LYS A 255 6.08 12.33 -17.96
N PRO A 256 6.24 11.52 -16.89
CA PRO A 256 5.64 11.81 -15.60
C PRO A 256 6.09 13.16 -15.01
N ALA A 257 7.39 13.47 -15.04
CA ALA A 257 7.89 14.74 -14.50
C ALA A 257 7.35 15.96 -15.26
N LYS A 258 7.32 15.87 -16.59
CA LYS A 258 6.71 16.90 -17.44
C LYS A 258 5.24 17.10 -17.11
N LYS A 259 4.49 16.01 -16.93
CA LYS A 259 3.06 16.06 -16.63
C LYS A 259 2.76 16.64 -15.24
N ILE A 260 3.57 16.29 -14.23
CA ILE A 260 3.51 16.90 -12.89
C ILE A 260 3.74 18.41 -13.01
N TRP A 261 4.77 18.82 -13.76
CA TRP A 261 5.06 20.25 -13.97
C TRP A 261 3.92 20.98 -14.66
N GLU A 262 3.27 20.41 -15.68
CA GLU A 262 2.07 20.97 -16.32
C GLU A 262 0.90 21.16 -15.35
N ILE A 263 0.75 20.28 -14.35
CA ILE A 263 -0.30 20.39 -13.34
C ILE A 263 -0.02 21.54 -12.38
N LEU A 264 1.23 21.76 -11.99
CA LEU A 264 1.62 22.78 -11.00
C LEU A 264 1.82 24.17 -11.64
N ASN A 265 2.50 24.24 -12.78
CA ASN A 265 2.93 25.47 -13.43
C ASN A 265 1.81 26.12 -14.25
N GLN A 266 0.65 26.33 -13.62
CA GLN A 266 -0.49 26.99 -14.25
C GLN A 266 -0.53 28.48 -13.90
N ARG A 267 -0.28 28.84 -12.64
CA ARG A 267 -0.27 30.25 -12.16
C ARG A 267 0.60 30.43 -10.92
N GLY A 268 1.41 31.49 -10.89
CA GLY A 268 2.23 31.86 -9.74
C GLY A 268 3.49 30.99 -9.61
N ASN A 269 4.11 31.00 -8.42
CA ASN A 269 5.27 30.15 -8.16
C ASN A 269 4.83 28.70 -7.92
N ALA A 270 5.46 27.77 -8.64
CA ALA A 270 5.31 26.32 -8.51
C ALA A 270 6.66 25.67 -8.19
N GLU A 271 6.64 24.54 -7.50
CA GLU A 271 7.83 23.80 -7.10
C GLU A 271 7.55 22.30 -7.11
N VAL A 272 8.51 21.53 -7.63
CA VAL A 272 8.54 20.07 -7.50
C VAL A 272 9.84 19.69 -6.83
N GLN A 273 9.76 18.82 -5.83
CA GLN A 273 10.91 18.21 -5.18
C GLN A 273 10.88 16.71 -5.45
N TYR A 274 11.99 16.18 -5.96
CA TYR A 274 12.25 14.76 -6.10
C TYR A 274 13.26 14.33 -5.03
N ASN A 275 12.89 13.33 -4.24
CA ASN A 275 13.74 12.74 -3.22
C ASN A 275 14.24 11.41 -3.74
N ILE A 276 15.54 11.35 -4.06
CA ILE A 276 16.19 10.19 -4.66
C ILE A 276 17.42 9.80 -3.87
N ILE A 277 17.83 8.53 -4.00
CA ILE A 277 19.09 8.05 -3.45
C ILE A 277 20.22 8.61 -4.31
N ALA A 278 21.19 9.29 -3.68
CA ALA A 278 22.40 9.73 -4.33
C ALA A 278 23.46 8.62 -4.24
N GLU A 279 24.00 8.18 -5.37
CA GLU A 279 25.22 7.37 -5.38
C GLU A 279 26.43 8.31 -5.40
N ASP A 280 27.41 8.02 -4.55
CA ASP A 280 28.62 8.84 -4.37
C ASP A 280 29.62 8.48 -5.47
N ASP A 281 29.48 9.10 -6.65
CA ASP A 281 30.38 8.82 -7.78
C ASP A 281 31.73 9.55 -7.61
N LYS A 282 32.73 8.82 -7.12
CA LYS A 282 34.10 9.31 -6.91
C LYS A 282 34.87 9.58 -8.21
N ALA A 283 34.29 9.30 -9.39
CA ALA A 283 34.99 9.41 -10.68
C ALA A 283 34.79 10.75 -11.40
N VAL A 284 33.95 11.66 -10.89
CA VAL A 284 33.62 12.92 -11.58
C VAL A 284 33.91 14.13 -10.69
N GLU A 285 35.18 14.54 -10.64
CA GLU A 285 35.54 15.88 -10.17
C GLU A 285 34.81 16.92 -11.04
N ASN A 286 33.87 17.64 -10.41
CA ASN A 286 33.07 18.76 -10.92
C ASN A 286 31.66 18.52 -11.51
N LYS A 287 31.01 17.35 -11.33
CA LYS A 287 29.54 17.25 -11.42
C LYS A 287 28.94 16.23 -10.46
N LEU A 288 28.54 16.69 -9.27
CA LEU A 288 27.47 16.05 -8.47
C LEU A 288 26.14 16.25 -9.20
N VAL A 289 25.64 15.21 -9.88
CA VAL A 289 24.24 15.16 -10.32
C VAL A 289 23.45 14.42 -9.24
N LEU A 290 22.46 15.14 -8.70
CA LEU A 290 21.50 14.77 -7.66
C LEU A 290 22.00 14.83 -6.21
N LEU A 291 22.29 16.06 -5.80
CA LEU A 291 22.15 16.48 -4.41
C LEU A 291 20.67 16.64 -4.04
N CYS A 292 20.26 16.00 -2.95
CA CYS A 292 19.52 16.57 -1.82
C CYS A 292 18.70 17.86 -2.13
N SER A 293 17.36 17.77 -1.99
CA SER A 293 16.42 18.91 -2.02
C SER A 293 16.77 20.03 -3.02
N ARG A 294 16.90 19.71 -4.31
CA ARG A 294 16.91 20.78 -5.33
C ARG A 294 15.48 21.26 -5.54
N LYS A 295 15.19 22.45 -5.01
CA LYS A 295 14.12 23.32 -5.48
C LYS A 295 14.30 23.54 -6.97
N PHE A 296 13.59 22.79 -7.80
CA PHE A 296 13.44 23.16 -9.20
C PHE A 296 12.49 24.35 -9.27
N ARG A 297 13.07 25.55 -9.15
CA ARG A 297 12.41 26.77 -9.57
C ARG A 297 12.73 26.92 -11.05
N LEU A 298 11.96 26.22 -11.90
CA LEU A 298 11.93 26.54 -13.32
C LEU A 298 11.33 27.95 -13.44
N ARG A 299 12.20 28.96 -13.41
CA ARG A 299 11.83 30.30 -13.84
C ARG A 299 11.75 30.25 -15.37
N THR A 300 10.62 30.74 -15.86
CA THR A 300 10.30 30.97 -17.28
C THR A 300 11.47 31.48 -18.08
#